data_AF-A0A4Y2QZ90-F1
#
_entry.id   AF-A0A4Y2QZ90-F1
#
_cell.length_a   1.000
_cell.length_b   1.000
_cell.length_c   1.000
_cell.angle_alpha   90.00
_cell.angle_beta   90.00
_cell.angle_gamma   90.00
#
_symmetry.space_group_name_H-M   'P 1'
#
loop_
_entity.id
_entity.type
_entity.pdbx_description
1 polymer ?
#
loop_
_entity_poly.entity_id
_entity_poly.type
_entity_poly.pdbx_seq_one_letter_code
_entity_poly.pdbx_strand_id
1 'polypeptide(L)'
;MGWIISSFLLWLCTFGVIDPQGSAYEIAAFHSIKPLLYGCFFSWVTFACFTGQGGFLNKFLSCKVFKILSRLSYSGYLLHMLVLDKYFLSFEEFIDHSSLSLVLTSIYLLLWIIAISFIFYLIFEKPVLRMFDFFHDIFQKNLHQKTN
;
A
#
# COMPACT_ATOMS: atom_id res chain seq x y z
N MET A 1 6.68 -4.32 -22.47
CA MET A 1 5.82 -5.51 -22.69
C MET A 1 6.14 -6.65 -21.71
N GLY A 2 7.41 -6.94 -21.40
CA GLY A 2 7.78 -8.06 -20.50
C GLY A 2 7.20 -8.00 -19.08
N TRP A 3 6.97 -6.81 -18.51
CA TRP A 3 6.39 -6.67 -17.16
C TRP A 3 4.96 -7.22 -17.06
N ILE A 4 4.13 -7.07 -18.09
CA ILE A 4 2.76 -7.58 -18.11
C ILE A 4 2.77 -9.11 -18.18
N ILE A 5 3.67 -9.69 -18.97
CA ILE A 5 3.82 -11.14 -19.12
C ILE A 5 4.31 -11.74 -17.79
N SER A 6 5.27 -11.11 -17.11
CA SER A 6 5.68 -11.54 -15.77
C SER A 6 4.54 -11.44 -14.76
N SER A 7 3.73 -10.38 -14.78
CA SER A 7 2.56 -10.24 -13.90
C SER A 7 1.57 -11.39 -14.10
N PHE A 8 1.31 -11.72 -15.36
CA PHE A 8 0.35 -12.75 -15.74
C PHE A 8 0.87 -14.15 -15.40
N LEU A 9 2.16 -14.41 -15.61
CA LEU A 9 2.80 -15.67 -15.22
C LEU A 9 2.79 -15.88 -13.70
N LEU A 10 3.08 -14.82 -12.93
CA LEU A 10 3.08 -14.87 -11.46
C LEU A 10 1.68 -15.12 -10.91
N TRP A 11 0.68 -14.44 -11.49
CA TRP A 11 -0.72 -14.67 -11.17
C TRP A 11 -1.11 -16.12 -11.45
N LEU A 12 -0.86 -16.61 -12.68
CA LEU A 12 -1.15 -17.99 -13.06
C LEU A 12 -0.44 -19.02 -12.17
N CYS A 13 0.80 -18.77 -11.78
CA CYS A 13 1.56 -19.64 -10.88
C CYS A 13 0.90 -19.78 -9.51
N THR A 14 0.23 -18.74 -9.01
CA THR A 14 -0.49 -18.79 -7.72
C THR A 14 -1.84 -19.50 -7.79
N PHE A 15 -2.52 -19.48 -8.94
CA PHE A 15 -3.76 -20.21 -9.16
C PHE A 15 -3.53 -21.66 -9.62
N GLY A 16 -2.36 -21.97 -10.17
CA GLY A 16 -2.00 -23.32 -10.63
C GLY A 16 -1.69 -24.31 -9.51
N VAL A 17 -1.49 -23.86 -8.27
CA VAL A 17 -1.24 -24.71 -7.09
C VAL A 17 -2.41 -24.56 -6.12
N ILE A 18 -3.58 -25.02 -6.56
CA ILE A 18 -4.76 -25.19 -5.69
C ILE A 18 -5.11 -26.67 -5.72
N ASP A 19 -4.15 -27.51 -5.34
CA ASP A 19 -4.41 -28.90 -5.00
C ASP A 19 -4.30 -29.04 -3.48
N PRO A 20 -5.42 -29.02 -2.74
CA PRO A 20 -5.43 -29.11 -1.27
C PRO A 20 -5.01 -30.50 -0.73
N GLN A 21 -4.48 -31.38 -1.58
CA GLN A 21 -4.00 -32.72 -1.24
C GLN A 21 -2.47 -32.87 -1.39
N GLY A 22 -1.76 -31.77 -1.64
CA GLY A 22 -0.30 -31.73 -1.67
C GLY A 22 0.32 -32.07 -0.31
N SER A 23 1.55 -32.54 -0.35
CA SER A 23 2.32 -32.84 0.86
C SER A 23 2.55 -31.58 1.73
N ALA A 24 2.70 -31.76 3.04
CA ALA A 24 2.97 -30.63 3.95
C ALA A 24 4.23 -29.83 3.58
N TYR A 25 5.22 -30.47 2.93
CA TYR A 25 6.44 -29.82 2.50
C TYR A 25 6.20 -28.84 1.34
N GLU A 26 5.31 -29.17 0.40
CA GLU A 26 4.95 -28.30 -0.74
C GLU A 26 4.21 -27.05 -0.28
N ILE A 27 3.28 -27.21 0.65
CA ILE A 27 2.48 -26.11 1.19
C ILE A 27 3.39 -25.12 1.92
N ALA A 28 4.27 -25.59 2.82
CA ALA A 28 5.18 -24.73 3.57
C ALA A 28 6.18 -23.99 2.65
N ALA A 29 6.71 -24.69 1.64
CA ALA A 29 7.60 -24.09 0.64
C ALA A 29 6.88 -22.98 -0.15
N PHE A 30 5.65 -23.24 -0.59
CA PHE A 30 4.86 -22.27 -1.34
C PHE A 30 4.56 -21.00 -0.54
N HIS A 31 4.12 -21.15 0.71
CA HIS A 31 3.84 -20.02 1.61
C HIS A 31 5.07 -19.12 1.82
N SER A 32 6.27 -19.70 1.80
CA SER A 32 7.54 -18.99 1.98
C SER A 32 8.04 -18.32 0.70
N ILE A 33 7.91 -18.99 -0.45
CA ILE A 33 8.40 -18.50 -1.75
C ILE A 33 7.47 -17.43 -2.33
N LYS A 34 6.17 -17.55 -2.10
CA LYS A 34 5.16 -16.60 -2.58
C LYS A 34 5.51 -15.12 -2.32
N PRO A 35 5.77 -14.67 -1.08
CA PRO A 35 6.13 -13.27 -0.80
C PRO A 35 7.44 -12.84 -1.47
N LEU A 36 8.43 -13.73 -1.61
CA LEU A 36 9.68 -13.45 -2.34
C LEU A 36 9.40 -13.17 -3.82
N LEU A 37 8.54 -13.99 -4.43
CA LEU A 37 8.16 -13.86 -5.82
C LEU A 37 7.45 -12.53 -6.10
N TYR A 38 6.51 -12.14 -5.23
CA TYR A 38 5.87 -10.82 -5.31
C TYR A 38 6.86 -9.67 -5.09
N GLY A 39 7.79 -9.80 -4.14
CA GLY A 39 8.83 -8.79 -3.90
C GLY A 39 9.75 -8.58 -5.10
N CYS A 40 10.26 -9.66 -5.68
CA CYS A 40 11.08 -9.64 -6.89
C CYS A 40 10.34 -9.00 -8.07
N PHE A 41 9.05 -9.29 -8.21
CA PHE A 41 8.19 -8.69 -9.23
C PHE A 41 8.06 -7.17 -9.07
N PHE A 42 7.71 -6.70 -7.87
CA PHE A 42 7.59 -5.25 -7.61
C PHE A 42 8.93 -4.53 -7.78
N SER A 43 10.03 -5.16 -7.38
CA SER A 43 11.39 -4.64 -7.60
C SER A 43 11.69 -4.49 -9.09
N TRP A 44 11.40 -5.52 -9.90
CA TRP A 44 11.60 -5.49 -11.35
C TRP A 44 10.75 -4.41 -12.03
N VAL A 45 9.47 -4.28 -11.63
CA VAL A 45 8.59 -3.22 -12.12
C VAL A 45 9.17 -1.84 -11.81
N THR A 46 9.67 -1.64 -10.60
CA THR A 46 10.30 -0.38 -10.16
C THR A 46 11.55 -0.07 -10.97
N PHE A 47 12.40 -1.08 -11.20
CA PHE A 47 13.61 -0.95 -12.03
C PHE A 47 13.29 -0.60 -13.49
N ALA A 48 12.23 -1.20 -14.06
CA ALA A 48 11.75 -0.87 -15.40
C ALA A 48 11.19 0.57 -15.48
N CYS A 49 10.58 1.07 -14.40
CA CYS A 49 10.18 2.48 -14.30
C CYS A 49 11.40 3.40 -14.29
N PHE A 50 12.44 3.06 -13.53
CA PHE A 50 13.65 3.88 -13.41
C PHE A 50 14.45 3.97 -14.71
N THR A 51 14.53 2.88 -15.47
CA THR A 51 15.23 2.83 -16.77
C THR A 51 14.49 3.59 -17.90
N GLY A 52 13.36 4.25 -17.61
CA GLY A 52 12.60 5.04 -18.59
C GLY A 52 11.82 4.22 -19.62
N GLN A 53 12.01 2.89 -19.64
CA GLN A 53 11.29 1.95 -20.53
C GLN A 53 9.88 1.60 -20.02
N GLY A 54 9.50 2.12 -18.85
CA GLY A 54 8.21 1.87 -18.21
C GLY A 54 7.00 2.53 -18.87
N GLY A 55 7.18 3.52 -19.75
CA GLY A 55 6.14 4.18 -20.57
C GLY A 55 4.83 4.50 -19.83
N PHE A 56 3.91 3.54 -19.84
CA PHE A 56 2.63 3.59 -19.13
C PHE A 56 2.77 3.71 -17.59
N LEU A 57 3.66 2.92 -16.98
CA LEU A 57 3.91 2.98 -15.53
C LEU A 57 4.48 4.32 -15.10
N ASN A 58 5.42 4.87 -15.87
CA ASN A 58 6.00 6.18 -15.57
C ASN A 58 4.92 7.27 -15.59
N LYS A 59 3.98 7.20 -16.54
CA LYS A 59 2.83 8.10 -16.59
C LYS A 59 1.88 7.89 -15.41
N PHE A 60 1.63 6.64 -15.02
CA PHE A 60 0.78 6.29 -13.87
C PHE A 60 1.39 6.72 -12.53
N LEU A 61 2.69 6.54 -12.31
CA LEU A 61 3.40 6.97 -11.10
C LEU A 61 3.54 8.50 -11.04
N SER A 62 3.66 9.17 -12.19
CA SER A 62 3.69 10.63 -12.28
C SER A 62 2.31 11.28 -12.06
N CYS A 63 1.22 10.50 -12.04
CA CYS A 63 -0.11 11.03 -11.75
C CYS A 63 -0.16 11.59 -10.32
N LYS A 64 -0.72 12.81 -10.20
CA LYS A 64 -0.96 13.50 -8.92
C LYS A 64 -1.76 12.65 -7.92
N VAL A 65 -2.63 11.77 -8.43
CA VAL A 65 -3.42 10.79 -7.67
C VAL A 65 -2.52 9.78 -6.96
N PHE A 66 -1.46 9.29 -7.58
CA PHE A 66 -0.58 8.29 -6.97
C PHE A 66 0.26 8.87 -5.83
N LYS A 67 0.62 10.14 -5.96
CA LYS A 67 1.32 10.90 -4.91
C LYS A 67 0.43 11.06 -3.67
N ILE A 68 -0.86 11.34 -3.87
CA ILE A 68 -1.89 11.42 -2.84
C ILE A 68 -2.15 10.04 -2.22
N LEU A 69 -2.31 9.02 -3.05
CA LEU A 69 -2.60 7.65 -2.63
C LEU A 69 -1.49 7.07 -1.75
N SER A 70 -0.23 7.32 -2.09
CA SER A 70 0.93 6.86 -1.31
C SER A 70 0.91 7.41 0.12
N ARG A 71 0.51 8.68 0.30
CA ARG A 71 0.40 9.33 1.60
C ARG A 71 -0.81 8.88 2.40
N LEU A 72 -1.93 8.61 1.72
CA LEU A 72 -3.13 8.04 2.33
C LEU A 72 -2.84 6.62 2.85
N SER A 73 -2.20 5.77 2.04
CA SER A 73 -1.80 4.41 2.44
C SER A 73 -0.84 4.42 3.62
N TYR A 74 0.11 5.36 3.66
CA TYR A 74 1.02 5.50 4.78
C TYR A 74 0.30 5.89 6.08
N SER A 75 -0.61 6.86 6.00
CA SER A 75 -1.42 7.29 7.15
C SER A 75 -2.32 6.17 7.67
N GLY A 76 -2.92 5.39 6.75
CA GLY A 76 -3.74 4.24 7.12
C GLY A 76 -2.95 3.08 7.70
N TYR A 77 -1.72 2.85 7.24
CA TYR A 77 -0.83 1.84 7.82
C TYR A 77 -0.47 2.17 9.29
N LEU A 78 -0.17 3.44 9.59
CA LEU A 78 0.10 3.88 10.96
C LEU A 78 -1.12 3.71 11.87
N LEU A 79 -2.31 4.10 11.39
CA LEU A 79 -3.56 3.93 12.15
C LEU A 79 -3.91 2.44 12.34
N HIS A 80 -3.65 1.60 11.35
CA HIS A 80 -3.85 0.16 11.47
C HIS A 80 -3.02 -0.44 12.61
N MET A 81 -1.74 -0.06 12.72
CA MET A 81 -0.88 -0.51 13.83
C MET A 81 -1.37 -0.01 15.19
N LEU A 82 -1.81 1.25 15.28
CA LEU A 82 -2.37 1.81 16.52
C LEU A 82 -3.68 1.12 16.93
N VAL A 83 -4.56 0.81 15.98
CA VAL A 83 -5.82 0.12 16.24
C VAL A 83 -5.58 -1.32 16.65
N LEU A 84 -4.64 -2.03 16.00
CA LEU A 84 -4.23 -3.36 16.43
C LEU A 84 -3.67 -3.35 17.85
N ASP A 85 -2.81 -2.39 18.18
CA ASP A 85 -2.23 -2.28 19.53
C ASP A 85 -3.31 -2.02 20.60
N LYS A 86 -4.26 -1.13 20.29
CA LYS A 86 -5.45 -0.90 21.15
C LYS A 86 -6.33 -2.13 21.27
N TYR A 87 -6.52 -2.85 20.18
CA TYR A 87 -7.29 -4.08 20.15
C TYR A 87 -6.60 -5.16 21.00
N PHE A 88 -5.27 -5.33 20.87
CA PHE A 88 -4.42 -6.21 21.68
C PHE A 88 -4.53 -5.93 23.18
N LEU A 89 -4.55 -4.65 23.58
CA LEU A 89 -4.78 -4.26 24.98
C LEU A 89 -6.20 -4.53 25.49
N SER A 90 -7.17 -4.65 24.59
CA SER A 90 -8.60 -4.78 24.91
C SER A 90 -9.12 -6.21 24.79
N PHE A 91 -8.26 -7.21 24.55
CA PHE A 91 -8.60 -8.64 24.54
C PHE A 91 -8.93 -9.20 25.94
N GLU A 92 -9.93 -8.63 26.60
CA GLU A 92 -10.61 -9.27 27.73
C GLU A 92 -12.02 -9.75 27.35
N GLU A 93 -12.53 -9.39 26.17
CA GLU A 93 -13.85 -9.82 25.70
C GLU A 93 -13.77 -11.03 24.75
N PHE A 94 -14.49 -12.09 25.15
CA PHE A 94 -14.67 -13.34 24.43
C PHE A 94 -15.36 -13.11 23.08
N ILE A 95 -14.58 -13.06 22.00
CA ILE A 95 -15.10 -13.10 20.64
C ILE A 95 -15.43 -14.56 20.31
N ASP A 96 -16.67 -14.79 19.93
CA ASP A 96 -17.16 -16.09 19.52
C ASP A 96 -16.33 -16.63 18.33
N HIS A 97 -15.63 -17.76 18.52
CA HIS A 97 -14.60 -18.31 17.62
C HIS A 97 -15.18 -18.95 16.34
N SER A 98 -16.23 -18.38 15.77
CA SER A 98 -16.71 -18.80 14.45
C SER A 98 -15.88 -18.13 13.35
N SER A 99 -15.43 -18.92 12.37
CA SER A 99 -14.61 -18.45 11.25
C SER A 99 -15.27 -17.33 10.45
N LEU A 100 -16.60 -17.35 10.32
CA LEU A 100 -17.37 -16.28 9.68
C LEU A 100 -17.36 -14.99 10.49
N SER A 101 -17.51 -15.08 11.81
CA SER A 101 -17.50 -13.91 12.70
C SER A 101 -16.14 -13.22 12.68
N LEU A 102 -15.03 -13.97 12.66
CA LEU A 102 -13.68 -13.43 12.57
C LEU A 102 -13.46 -12.64 11.26
N VAL A 103 -13.91 -13.19 10.13
CA VAL A 103 -13.78 -12.55 8.82
C VAL A 103 -14.61 -11.26 8.75
N LEU A 104 -15.86 -11.29 9.25
CA LEU A 104 -16.72 -10.11 9.28
C LEU A 104 -16.16 -9.01 10.18
N THR A 105 -15.64 -9.34 11.36
CA THR A 105 -14.99 -8.39 12.27
C THR A 105 -13.73 -7.78 11.64
N SER A 106 -12.94 -8.58 10.93
CA SER A 106 -11.74 -8.10 10.23
C SER A 106 -12.09 -7.10 9.12
N ILE A 107 -13.13 -7.38 8.34
CA ILE A 107 -13.61 -6.47 7.29
C ILE A 107 -14.18 -5.18 7.89
N TYR A 108 -14.96 -5.29 8.96
CA TYR A 108 -15.50 -4.14 9.68
C TYR A 108 -14.40 -3.22 10.21
N LEU A 109 -13.38 -3.79 10.86
CA LEU A 109 -12.25 -3.05 11.40
C LEU A 109 -11.46 -2.34 10.29
N LEU A 110 -11.24 -3.03 9.17
CA LEU A 110 -10.54 -2.49 8.01
C LEU A 110 -11.30 -1.32 7.38
N LEU A 111 -12.62 -1.42 7.24
CA LEU A 111 -13.46 -0.32 6.76
C LEU A 111 -13.40 0.89 7.69
N TRP A 112 -13.43 0.69 9.01
CA TRP A 112 -13.30 1.75 10.00
C TRP A 112 -11.95 2.46 9.92
N ILE A 113 -10.85 1.71 9.83
CA ILE A 113 -9.51 2.27 9.71
C ILE A 113 -9.40 3.10 8.42
N ILE A 114 -9.91 2.60 7.29
CA ILE A 114 -9.91 3.34 6.02
C ILE A 114 -10.71 4.64 6.13
N ALA A 115 -11.89 4.60 6.73
CA ALA A 115 -12.73 5.79 6.91
C ALA A 115 -12.03 6.86 7.78
N ILE A 116 -11.46 6.46 8.93
CA ILE A 116 -10.73 7.36 9.82
C ILE A 116 -9.48 7.91 9.12
N SER A 117 -8.73 7.06 8.42
CA SER A 117 -7.54 7.46 7.66
C SER A 117 -7.87 8.49 6.60
N PHE A 118 -9.00 8.33 5.92
CA PHE A 118 -9.46 9.27 4.91
C PHE A 118 -9.85 10.62 5.49
N ILE A 119 -10.53 10.65 6.64
CA ILE A 119 -10.87 11.89 7.35
C ILE A 119 -9.58 12.58 7.83
N PHE A 120 -8.66 11.83 8.43
CA PHE A 120 -7.38 12.35 8.89
C PHE A 120 -6.54 12.92 7.74
N TYR A 121 -6.48 12.19 6.63
CA TYR A 121 -5.85 12.64 5.39
C TYR A 121 -6.47 13.95 4.89
N LEU A 122 -7.80 14.06 4.85
CA LEU A 122 -8.48 15.27 4.38
C LEU A 122 -8.20 16.49 5.27
N ILE A 123 -8.14 16.29 6.59
CA ILE A 123 -7.93 17.36 7.56
C ILE A 123 -6.48 17.82 7.58
N PHE A 124 -5.51 16.89 7.50
CA PHE A 124 -4.09 17.25 7.63
C PHE A 124 -3.42 17.52 6.30
N GLU A 125 -3.72 16.76 5.25
CA GLU A 125 -2.96 16.87 4.00
C GLU A 125 -3.37 18.10 3.16
N LYS A 126 -4.66 18.45 3.13
CA LYS A 126 -5.13 19.65 2.42
C LYS A 126 -4.50 20.97 2.92
N PRO A 127 -4.42 21.24 4.24
CA PRO A 127 -3.74 22.43 4.72
C PRO A 127 -2.22 22.34 4.57
N VAL A 128 -1.61 21.16 4.75
CA VAL A 128 -0.16 20.98 4.60
C VAL A 128 0.30 21.23 3.16
N LEU A 129 -0.48 20.80 2.16
CA LEU A 129 -0.20 21.09 0.75
C LEU A 129 -0.25 22.59 0.47
N ARG A 130 -1.27 23.29 0.99
CA ARG A 130 -1.39 24.75 0.84
C ARG A 130 -0.21 25.48 1.50
N MET A 131 0.25 25.02 2.67
CA MET A 131 1.42 25.60 3.32
C MET A 131 2.70 25.37 2.51
N PHE A 132 2.86 24.19 1.91
CA PHE A 132 4.04 23.89 1.09
C PHE A 132 4.11 24.76 -0.16
N ASP A 133 3.00 24.94 -0.86
CA ASP A 133 2.93 25.80 -2.04
C ASP A 133 3.26 27.27 -1.66
N PHE A 134 2.70 27.75 -0.54
CA PHE A 134 3.01 29.09 -0.02
C PHE A 134 4.49 29.27 0.35
N PHE A 135 5.12 28.26 0.98
CA PHE A 135 6.53 28.31 1.31
C PHE A 135 7.42 28.31 0.06
N HIS A 136 7.05 27.54 -0.96
CA HIS A 136 7.75 27.52 -2.24
C HIS A 136 7.68 28.90 -2.93
N ASP A 137 6.51 29.55 -2.92
CA ASP A 137 6.32 30.90 -3.46
C ASP A 137 7.15 31.94 -2.71
N ILE A 138 7.22 31.86 -1.37
CA ILE A 138 8.09 32.72 -0.56
C ILE A 138 9.55 32.53 -0.93
N PHE A 139 9.99 31.28 -1.09
CA PHE A 139 11.38 30.96 -1.39
C PHE A 139 11.78 31.47 -2.78
N GLN A 140 10.92 31.29 -3.79
CA GLN A 140 11.13 31.81 -5.14
C GLN A 140 11.22 33.35 -5.16
N LYS A 141 10.34 34.05 -4.41
CA LYS A 141 10.41 35.51 -4.29
C LYS A 141 11.72 35.98 -3.65
N ASN A 142 12.16 35.33 -2.58
CA ASN A 142 13.43 35.67 -1.91
C ASN A 142 14.65 35.41 -2.80
N LEU A 143 14.63 34.39 -3.66
CA LEU A 143 15.70 34.14 -4.63
C LEU A 143 15.76 35.23 -5.70
N HIS A 144 14.63 35.61 -6.29
CA HIS A 144 14.58 36.69 -7.29
C HIS A 144 14.99 38.06 -6.73
N GLN A 145 14.73 38.30 -5.44
CA GLN A 145 15.16 39.54 -4.77
C GLN A 145 16.67 39.58 -4.49
N LYS A 146 17.37 38.44 -4.55
CA LYS A 146 18.82 38.34 -4.31
C LYS A 146 19.65 38.44 -5.59
N THR A 147 19.03 38.33 -6.77
CA THR A 147 19.69 38.36 -8.09
C THR A 147 19.61 39.72 -8.80
N ASN A 148 18.88 40.70 -8.24
CA ASN A 148 18.88 42.12 -8.63
C ASN A 148 19.67 42.92 -7.58
#